data_AF-A0A4Y8Q9U7-F1
#
_entry.id   AF-A0A4Y8Q9U7-F1
#
_cell.length_a   1.000
_cell.length_b   1.000
_cell.length_c   1.000
_cell.angle_alpha   90.00
_cell.angle_beta   90.00
_cell.angle_gamma   90.00
#
_symmetry.space_group_name_H-M   'P 1'
#
loop_
_entity.id
_entity.type
_entity.pdbx_description
1 polymer ?
#
loop_
_entity_poly.entity_id
_entity_poly.type
_entity_poly.pdbx_seq_one_letter_code
_entity_poly.pdbx_strand_id
1 'polypeptide(L)'
;MRLTNGFDISSSALTAQRLRMDVISSNIANADTTRAKFVNGKWVPYTRKLVSFETKAQPTFAQTLQSAMADGTGEGVRVSKIFDDSAPLKQVYNPTHPDADENGFVMMPNVDVLKEMVDMISATRSYEANVTALNASKAMITKALEIGK
;
A
#
# COMPACT_ATOMS: atom_id res chain seq x y z
N MET A 1 16.43 -7.62 -22.97
CA MET A 1 15.91 -7.82 -21.59
C MET A 1 17.04 -8.24 -20.65
N ARG A 2 17.37 -7.43 -19.63
CA ARG A 2 18.28 -7.86 -18.55
C ARG A 2 17.47 -8.71 -17.56
N LEU A 3 17.76 -10.00 -17.43
CA LEU A 3 17.01 -10.93 -16.58
C LEU A 3 17.03 -10.52 -15.09
N THR A 4 18.09 -9.84 -14.65
CA THR A 4 18.22 -9.25 -13.30
C THR A 4 17.14 -8.22 -13.00
N ASN A 5 16.71 -7.45 -14.00
CA ASN A 5 15.71 -6.39 -13.79
C ASN A 5 14.33 -6.98 -13.47
N GLY A 6 13.95 -8.12 -14.06
CA GLY A 6 12.68 -8.79 -13.73
C GLY A 6 12.60 -9.26 -12.29
N PHE A 7 13.73 -9.72 -11.74
CA PHE A 7 13.85 -10.11 -10.34
C PHE A 7 13.77 -8.90 -9.40
N ASP A 8 14.44 -7.79 -9.74
CA ASP A 8 14.41 -6.55 -8.96
C ASP A 8 13.03 -5.89 -8.95
N ILE A 9 12.32 -5.88 -10.09
CA ILE A 9 10.93 -5.40 -10.18
C ILE A 9 10.03 -6.26 -9.28
N SER A 10 10.12 -7.58 -9.38
CA SER A 10 9.28 -8.49 -8.60
C SER A 10 9.55 -8.36 -7.09
N SER A 11 10.82 -8.32 -6.68
CA SER A 11 11.20 -8.18 -5.26
C SER A 11 10.78 -6.84 -4.65
N SER A 12 10.94 -5.75 -5.41
CA SER A 12 10.51 -4.41 -5.00
C SER A 12 8.98 -4.33 -4.89
N ALA A 13 8.25 -4.94 -5.85
CA ALA A 13 6.80 -5.04 -5.80
C ALA A 13 6.29 -5.88 -4.62
N LEU A 14 6.94 -7.01 -4.29
CA LEU A 14 6.59 -7.82 -3.11
C LEU A 14 6.74 -7.03 -1.81
N THR A 15 7.83 -6.29 -1.67
CA THR A 15 8.07 -5.43 -0.50
C THR A 15 7.02 -4.32 -0.40
N ALA A 16 6.68 -3.71 -1.53
CA ALA A 16 5.69 -2.65 -1.60
C ALA A 16 4.26 -3.15 -1.26
N GLN A 17 3.86 -4.30 -1.80
CA GLN A 17 2.54 -4.89 -1.49
C GLN A 17 2.45 -5.39 -0.05
N ARG A 18 3.54 -5.92 0.51
CA ARG A 18 3.60 -6.28 1.94
C ARG A 18 3.35 -5.07 2.83
N LEU A 19 4.02 -3.94 2.56
CA LEU A 19 3.80 -2.72 3.32
C LEU A 19 2.37 -2.20 3.16
N ARG A 20 1.78 -2.31 1.96
CA ARG A 20 0.36 -1.97 1.74
C ARG A 20 -0.55 -2.84 2.60
N MET A 21 -0.31 -4.15 2.69
CA MET A 21 -1.08 -5.03 3.58
C MET A 21 -0.95 -4.63 5.05
N ASP A 22 0.27 -4.31 5.50
CA ASP A 22 0.52 -3.90 6.89
C ASP A 22 -0.26 -2.61 7.22
N VAL A 23 -0.32 -1.65 6.31
CA VAL A 23 -1.09 -0.41 6.46
C VAL A 23 -2.60 -0.68 6.48
N ILE A 24 -3.10 -1.52 5.58
CA ILE A 24 -4.53 -1.91 5.56
C ILE A 24 -4.90 -2.63 6.85
N SER A 25 -4.06 -3.55 7.33
CA SER A 25 -4.27 -4.24 8.60
C SER A 25 -4.30 -3.27 9.78
N SER A 26 -3.42 -2.26 9.79
CA SER A 26 -3.44 -1.18 10.78
C SER A 26 -4.72 -0.37 10.72
N ASN A 27 -5.25 -0.08 9.53
CA ASN A 27 -6.52 0.62 9.38
C ASN A 27 -7.69 -0.19 9.93
N ILE A 28 -7.79 -1.48 9.59
CA ILE A 28 -8.85 -2.37 10.08
C ILE A 28 -8.78 -2.49 11.61
N ALA A 29 -7.59 -2.68 12.17
CA ALA A 29 -7.40 -2.81 13.62
C ALA A 29 -7.81 -1.53 14.39
N ASN A 30 -7.73 -0.37 13.75
CA ASN A 30 -8.07 0.93 14.35
C ASN A 30 -9.40 1.50 13.83
N ALA A 31 -10.23 0.70 13.15
CA ALA A 31 -11.48 1.18 12.55
C ALA A 31 -12.48 1.71 13.58
N ASP A 32 -12.44 1.20 14.81
CA ASP A 32 -13.31 1.60 15.92
C ASP A 32 -12.59 2.49 16.96
N THR A 33 -11.35 2.92 16.68
CA THR A 33 -10.54 3.68 17.65
C THR A 33 -10.90 5.18 17.62
N THR A 34 -11.73 5.61 18.57
CA THR A 34 -12.12 7.02 18.79
C THR A 34 -11.05 7.87 19.48
N ARG A 35 -10.13 7.22 20.21
CA ARG A 35 -9.06 7.87 21.02
C ARG A 35 -7.67 7.56 20.47
N ALA A 36 -7.40 7.91 19.22
CA ALA A 36 -6.13 7.56 18.57
C ALA A 36 -4.99 8.56 18.86
N LYS A 37 -5.29 9.86 18.89
CA LYS A 37 -4.30 10.91 19.19
C LYS A 37 -4.89 11.92 20.17
N PHE A 38 -4.06 12.42 21.07
CA PHE A 38 -4.44 13.53 21.95
C PHE A 38 -3.83 14.82 21.39
N VAL A 39 -4.67 15.67 20.79
CA VAL A 39 -4.23 16.93 20.18
C VAL A 39 -5.06 18.06 20.77
N ASN A 40 -4.39 19.12 21.24
CA ASN A 40 -5.04 20.32 21.80
C ASN A 40 -6.05 20.01 22.92
N GLY A 41 -5.75 19.04 23.78
CA GLY A 41 -6.62 18.66 24.90
C GLY A 41 -7.82 17.79 24.54
N LYS A 42 -7.97 17.39 23.26
CA LYS A 42 -9.07 16.54 22.78
C LYS A 42 -8.55 15.25 22.15
N TRP A 43 -9.29 14.17 22.36
CA TRP A 43 -9.06 12.91 21.65
C TRP A 43 -9.54 13.04 20.21
N VAL A 44 -8.66 12.72 19.26
CA VAL A 44 -8.94 12.68 17.84
C VAL A 44 -9.01 11.20 17.42
N PRO A 45 -10.07 10.80 16.70
CA PRO A 45 -10.21 9.45 16.16
C PRO A 45 -9.11 9.09 15.17
N TYR A 46 -8.93 7.79 14.96
CA TYR A 46 -7.98 7.29 13.97
C TYR A 46 -8.34 7.79 12.56
N THR A 47 -7.34 8.21 11.80
CA THR A 47 -7.48 8.57 10.39
C THR A 47 -6.92 7.45 9.52
N ARG A 48 -7.69 7.07 8.50
CA ARG A 48 -7.29 6.07 7.51
C ARG A 48 -5.97 6.46 6.87
N LYS A 49 -5.05 5.50 6.77
CA LYS A 49 -3.74 5.67 6.14
C LYS A 49 -3.71 5.04 4.75
N LEU A 50 -3.14 5.76 3.79
CA LEU A 50 -2.99 5.33 2.41
C LEU A 50 -1.51 5.24 2.03
N VAL A 51 -1.20 4.33 1.11
CA VAL A 51 0.15 4.10 0.59
C VAL A 51 0.25 4.64 -0.81
N SER A 52 1.25 5.49 -1.07
CA SER A 52 1.60 5.95 -2.42
C SER A 52 2.84 5.23 -2.93
N PHE A 53 2.75 4.69 -4.14
CA PHE A 53 3.86 4.07 -4.84
C PHE A 53 4.52 5.04 -5.81
N GLU A 54 5.84 4.95 -5.93
CA GLU A 54 6.63 5.66 -6.92
C GLU A 54 7.63 4.69 -7.59
N THR A 55 8.12 5.07 -8.77
CA THR A 55 9.21 4.33 -9.42
C THR A 55 10.51 4.51 -8.64
N LYS A 56 11.39 3.50 -8.70
CA LYS A 56 12.67 3.55 -7.95
C LYS A 56 13.58 4.69 -8.43
N ALA A 57 13.65 4.94 -9.74
CA ALA A 57 14.21 6.18 -10.27
C ALA A 57 13.14 7.26 -10.43
N GLN A 58 13.58 8.51 -10.29
CA GLN A 58 12.89 9.72 -10.70
C GLN A 58 13.55 10.25 -11.98
N PRO A 59 13.44 9.54 -13.12
CA PRO A 59 14.03 10.01 -14.37
C PRO A 59 13.36 11.31 -14.80
N THR A 60 14.14 12.21 -15.42
CA THR A 60 13.54 13.35 -16.13
C THR A 60 12.66 12.82 -17.28
N PHE A 61 11.66 13.59 -17.71
CA PHE A 61 10.79 13.19 -18.82
C PHE A 61 11.59 12.74 -20.06
N ALA A 62 12.71 13.43 -20.35
CA ALA A 62 13.62 13.05 -21.43
C ALA A 62 14.25 11.66 -21.24
N GLN A 63 14.65 11.32 -20.01
CA GLN A 63 15.19 9.98 -19.68
C GLN A 63 14.12 8.89 -19.73
N THR A 64 12.89 9.19 -19.31
CA THR A 64 11.74 8.27 -19.42
C THR A 64 11.40 7.99 -20.88
N LEU A 65 11.34 9.03 -21.71
CA LEU A 65 11.06 8.91 -23.14
C LEU A 65 12.18 8.14 -23.86
N GLN A 66 13.43 8.46 -23.57
CA GLN A 66 14.58 7.75 -24.14
C GLN A 66 14.58 6.27 -23.73
N SER A 67 14.24 5.96 -22.49
CA SER A 67 14.11 4.58 -22.01
C SER A 67 12.96 3.87 -22.71
N ALA A 68 11.79 4.50 -22.86
CA ALA A 68 10.66 3.92 -23.58
C ALA A 68 10.97 3.65 -25.06
N MET A 69 11.77 4.51 -25.70
CA MET A 69 12.21 4.33 -27.10
C MET A 69 13.30 3.25 -27.26
N ALA A 70 14.07 2.96 -26.21
CA ALA A 70 15.19 2.02 -26.22
C ALA A 70 14.86 0.63 -25.65
N ASP A 71 13.57 0.25 -25.63
CA ASP A 71 13.08 -1.02 -25.04
C ASP A 71 13.35 -1.10 -23.52
N GLY A 72 13.14 0.03 -22.84
CA GLY A 72 13.44 0.27 -21.45
C GLY A 72 12.63 -0.63 -20.51
N THR A 73 13.31 -1.57 -19.89
CA THR A 73 12.78 -2.33 -18.76
C THR A 73 12.55 -1.40 -17.57
N GLY A 74 11.36 -1.42 -16.97
CA GLY A 74 11.03 -0.59 -15.80
C GLY A 74 11.93 -0.85 -14.59
N GLU A 75 12.05 0.14 -13.70
CA GLU A 75 12.98 0.11 -12.55
C GLU A 75 12.37 -0.41 -11.24
N GLY A 76 11.21 -1.07 -11.32
CA GLY A 76 10.47 -1.51 -10.15
C GLY A 76 9.80 -0.35 -9.40
N VAL A 77 9.24 -0.67 -8.23
CA VAL A 77 8.41 0.25 -7.45
C VAL A 77 8.90 0.33 -6.01
N ARG A 78 8.73 1.49 -5.39
CA ARG A 78 8.95 1.69 -3.96
C ARG A 78 7.78 2.45 -3.35
N VAL A 79 7.59 2.28 -2.05
CA VAL A 79 6.61 3.10 -1.31
C VAL A 79 7.24 4.47 -1.06
N SER A 80 6.59 5.50 -1.56
CA SER A 80 7.04 6.89 -1.42
C SER A 80 6.73 7.42 -0.03
N LYS A 81 5.46 7.26 0.38
CA LYS A 81 4.95 7.77 1.64
C LYS A 81 3.68 7.05 2.06
N ILE A 82 3.46 7.04 3.37
CA ILE A 82 2.19 6.73 4.00
C ILE A 82 1.60 8.06 4.45
N PHE A 83 0.40 8.39 4.00
CA PHE A 83 -0.26 9.65 4.32
C PHE A 83 -1.68 9.41 4.82
N ASP A 84 -2.19 10.35 5.61
CA ASP A 84 -3.54 10.28 6.16
C ASP A 84 -4.56 10.71 5.09
N ASP A 85 -5.70 10.01 5.02
CA ASP A 85 -6.80 10.32 4.13
C ASP A 85 -7.44 11.66 4.52
N SER A 86 -7.70 12.53 3.54
CA SER A 86 -8.32 13.84 3.72
C SER A 86 -9.85 13.77 3.84
N ALA A 87 -10.45 12.58 3.68
CA ALA A 87 -11.88 12.39 3.88
C ALA A 87 -12.32 12.75 5.32
N PRO A 88 -13.47 13.41 5.50
CA PRO A 88 -13.96 13.79 6.81
C PRO A 88 -14.24 12.56 7.70
N LEU A 89 -14.08 12.73 9.01
CA LEU A 89 -14.46 11.73 10.01
C LEU A 89 -15.97 11.47 9.98
N LYS A 90 -16.37 10.25 10.33
CA LYS A 90 -17.78 9.86 10.34
C LYS A 90 -18.42 10.32 11.65
N GLN A 91 -19.48 11.11 11.59
CA GLN A 91 -20.28 11.47 12.76
C GLN A 91 -21.40 10.46 12.94
N VAL A 92 -21.44 9.79 14.09
CA VAL A 92 -22.47 8.82 14.43
C VAL A 92 -23.19 9.28 15.68
N TYR A 93 -24.52 9.34 15.62
CA TYR A 93 -25.34 9.66 16.80
C TYR A 93 -25.40 8.43 17.72
N ASN A 94 -24.78 8.53 18.89
CA ASN A 94 -24.80 7.51 19.93
C ASN A 94 -24.67 8.18 21.32
N PRO A 95 -25.78 8.58 21.94
CA PRO A 95 -25.78 9.30 23.21
C PRO A 95 -25.32 8.44 24.40
N THR A 96 -25.29 7.11 24.25
CA THR A 96 -24.79 6.18 25.28
C THR A 96 -23.29 5.96 25.23
N HIS A 97 -22.58 6.50 24.23
CA HIS A 97 -21.15 6.29 24.06
C HIS A 97 -20.34 7.19 25.02
N PRO A 98 -19.26 6.69 25.65
CA PRO A 98 -18.45 7.48 26.60
C PRO A 98 -17.71 8.66 25.95
N ASP A 99 -17.54 8.62 24.63
CA ASP A 99 -16.91 9.70 23.83
C ASP A 99 -17.93 10.53 23.04
N ALA A 100 -19.21 10.51 23.43
CA ALA A 100 -20.21 11.37 22.81
C ALA A 100 -20.05 12.82 23.27
N ASP A 101 -20.13 13.75 22.32
CA ASP A 101 -20.23 15.18 22.59
C ASP A 101 -21.55 15.52 23.31
N GLU A 102 -21.70 16.75 23.80
CA GLU A 102 -22.90 17.24 24.52
C GLU A 102 -24.22 17.02 23.75
N ASN A 103 -24.14 16.94 22.42
CA ASN A 103 -25.26 16.69 21.52
C ASN A 103 -25.53 15.19 21.25
N GLY A 104 -24.78 14.27 21.86
CA GLY A 104 -24.91 12.82 21.67
C GLY A 104 -24.21 12.27 20.41
N PHE A 105 -23.36 13.06 19.75
CA PHE A 105 -22.62 12.65 18.55
C PHE A 105 -21.22 12.17 18.90
N VAL A 106 -20.78 11.09 18.25
CA VAL A 106 -19.42 10.54 18.36
C VAL A 106 -18.72 10.69 17.03
N MET A 107 -17.49 11.21 17.08
CA MET A 107 -16.60 11.21 15.92
C MET A 107 -15.95 9.84 15.80
N MET A 108 -16.26 9.12 14.73
CA MET A 108 -15.66 7.82 14.40
C MET A 108 -14.60 7.97 13.31
N PRO A 109 -13.60 7.06 13.27
CA PRO A 109 -12.64 6.99 12.19
C PRO A 109 -13.29 6.99 10.79
N ASN A 110 -12.60 7.59 9.83
CA ASN A 110 -13.00 7.54 8.41
C ASN A 110 -12.61 6.21 7.72
N VAL A 111 -12.43 5.14 8.51
CA VAL A 111 -12.13 3.80 8.00
C VAL A 111 -13.43 3.10 7.62
N ASP A 112 -13.38 2.35 6.52
CA ASP A 112 -14.47 1.48 6.08
C ASP A 112 -13.91 0.08 5.94
N VAL A 113 -14.26 -0.79 6.89
CA VAL A 113 -13.71 -2.15 6.97
C VAL A 113 -14.01 -2.95 5.70
N LEU A 114 -15.17 -2.74 5.07
CA LEU A 114 -15.49 -3.42 3.81
C LEU A 114 -14.54 -3.01 2.69
N LYS A 115 -14.27 -1.71 2.57
CA LYS A 115 -13.30 -1.21 1.58
C LYS A 115 -11.88 -1.68 1.87
N GLU A 116 -11.46 -1.64 3.13
CA GLU A 116 -10.14 -2.14 3.53
C GLU A 116 -9.98 -3.64 3.25
N MET A 117 -11.02 -4.46 3.45
CA MET A 117 -10.98 -5.88 3.09
C MET A 117 -10.84 -6.09 1.59
N VAL A 118 -11.56 -5.32 0.76
CA VAL A 118 -11.41 -5.38 -0.70
C VAL A 118 -9.99 -4.96 -1.12
N ASP A 119 -9.45 -3.90 -0.51
CA ASP A 119 -8.07 -3.47 -0.73
C ASP A 119 -7.05 -4.53 -0.29
N MET A 120 -7.30 -5.23 0.82
CA MET A 120 -6.47 -6.33 1.31
C MET A 120 -6.46 -7.51 0.33
N ILE A 121 -7.62 -7.87 -0.20
CA ILE A 121 -7.75 -8.92 -1.23
C ILE A 121 -6.96 -8.52 -2.49
N SER A 122 -7.10 -7.26 -2.95
CA SER A 122 -6.38 -6.72 -4.10
C SER A 122 -4.86 -6.76 -3.91
N ALA A 123 -4.38 -6.34 -2.73
CA ALA A 123 -2.97 -6.40 -2.38
C ALA A 123 -2.45 -7.85 -2.31
N THR A 124 -3.25 -8.77 -1.77
CA THR A 124 -2.92 -10.21 -1.66
C THR A 124 -2.80 -10.86 -3.03
N ARG A 125 -3.77 -10.64 -3.91
CA ARG A 125 -3.71 -11.11 -5.30
C ARG A 125 -2.49 -10.56 -6.04
N SER A 126 -2.18 -9.27 -5.83
CA SER A 126 -0.99 -8.65 -6.42
C SER A 126 0.31 -9.26 -5.89
N TYR A 127 0.36 -9.58 -4.60
CA TYR A 127 1.50 -10.28 -3.99
C TYR A 127 1.67 -11.69 -4.56
N GLU A 128 0.60 -12.48 -4.62
CA GLU A 128 0.58 -13.83 -5.22
C GLU A 128 1.04 -13.83 -6.68
N ALA A 129 0.55 -12.87 -7.47
CA ALA A 129 0.96 -12.71 -8.87
C ALA A 129 2.45 -12.40 -9.00
N ASN A 130 3.00 -11.52 -8.16
CA ASN A 130 4.43 -11.20 -8.14
C ASN A 130 5.29 -12.40 -7.69
N VAL A 131 4.82 -13.19 -6.71
CA VAL A 131 5.50 -14.44 -6.32
C VAL A 131 5.55 -15.42 -7.50
N THR A 132 4.45 -15.53 -8.25
CA THR A 132 4.38 -16.40 -9.43
C THR A 132 5.34 -15.94 -10.53
N ALA A 133 5.39 -14.63 -10.82
CA ALA A 133 6.33 -14.05 -11.77
C ALA A 133 7.80 -14.24 -11.36
N LEU A 134 8.10 -14.09 -10.06
CA LEU A 134 9.43 -14.33 -9.49
C LEU A 134 9.85 -15.80 -9.68
N ASN A 135 8.94 -16.74 -9.39
CA ASN A 135 9.19 -18.17 -9.55
C ASN A 135 9.40 -18.55 -11.02
N ALA A 136 8.62 -18.00 -11.95
CA ALA A 136 8.82 -18.18 -13.39
C ALA A 136 10.20 -17.67 -13.82
N SER A 137 10.60 -16.48 -13.35
CA SER A 137 11.93 -15.91 -13.62
C SER A 137 13.06 -16.79 -13.08
N LYS A 138 12.91 -17.30 -11.84
CA LYS A 138 13.86 -18.23 -11.23
C LYS A 138 14.00 -19.53 -12.02
N ALA A 139 12.88 -20.09 -12.50
CA ALA A 139 12.88 -21.30 -13.31
C ALA A 139 13.61 -21.11 -14.64
N MET A 140 13.36 -19.98 -15.32
CA MET A 140 14.08 -19.62 -16.56
C MET A 140 15.59 -19.50 -16.34
N ILE A 141 16.03 -18.84 -15.26
CA ILE A 141 17.46 -18.69 -14.93
C ILE A 141 18.09 -20.06 -14.66
N THR A 142 17.41 -20.91 -13.89
CA THR A 142 17.92 -22.25 -13.55
C THR A 142 18.10 -23.09 -14.81
N LYS A 143 17.12 -23.06 -15.73
CA LYS A 143 17.20 -23.74 -17.03
C LYS A 143 18.30 -23.19 -17.92
N ALA A 144 18.49 -21.87 -17.95
CA ALA A 144 19.59 -21.25 -18.70
C ALA A 144 20.97 -21.67 -18.16
N LEU A 145 21.13 -21.79 -16.83
CA LEU A 145 22.35 -22.29 -16.20
C LEU A 145 22.61 -23.77 -16.49
N GLU A 146 21.57 -24.59 -16.63
CA GLU A 146 21.69 -26.00 -17.04
C GLU A 146 22.16 -26.14 -18.50
N ILE A 147 21.73 -25.25 -19.40
CA ILE A 147 22.14 -25.26 -20.82
C ILE A 147 23.60 -24.82 -21.01
N GLY A 148 24.12 -23.98 -20.11
CA GLY A 148 25.50 -23.50 -20.15
C GLY A 148 26.55 -24.47 -19.61
N LYS A 149 26.16 -25.66 -19.16
CA LYS A 149 27.05 -26.76 -18.77
C LYS A 149 27.25 -27.74 -19.91
#